data_AF-A0A7X6PKX5-F1
#
_entry.id   AF-A0A7X6PKX5-F1
#
_cell.length_a   1.000
_cell.length_b   1.000
_cell.length_c   1.000
_cell.angle_alpha   90.00
_cell.angle_beta   90.00
_cell.angle_gamma   90.00
#
_symmetry.space_group_name_H-M   'P 1'
#
loop_
_entity.id
_entity.type
_entity.pdbx_description
1 polymer ?
#
loop_
_entity_poly.entity_id
_entity_poly.type
_entity_poly.pdbx_seq_one_letter_code
_entity_poly.pdbx_strand_id
1 'polypeptide(L)'
;MSPTKVIPSFQVIAPADLLGDDAAALDFLASEFFLAKTYGNDSLEIAAPAELLPMLATAAGAFGAAEMPENFRLVEMTAEE
;
A
#
# COMPACT_ATOMS: atom_id res chain seq x y z
N MET A 1 14.62 -5.12 -27.35
CA MET A 1 13.88 -4.19 -26.49
C MET A 1 12.78 -4.98 -25.79
N SER A 2 12.78 -5.05 -24.47
CA SER A 2 11.67 -5.67 -23.73
C SER A 2 10.46 -4.73 -23.77
N PRO A 3 9.24 -5.22 -24.06
CA PRO A 3 8.05 -4.39 -24.02
C PRO A 3 7.79 -3.92 -22.58
N THR A 4 7.50 -2.64 -22.40
CA THR A 4 7.02 -2.10 -21.12
C THR A 4 5.64 -2.70 -20.83
N LYS A 5 5.51 -3.45 -19.73
CA LYS A 5 4.23 -3.98 -19.26
C LYS A 5 3.59 -2.95 -18.33
N VAL A 6 2.45 -2.39 -18.74
CA VAL A 6 1.59 -1.60 -17.85
C VAL A 6 0.79 -2.57 -17.00
N ILE A 7 0.96 -2.51 -15.68
CA ILE A 7 0.21 -3.33 -14.73
C ILE A 7 -0.91 -2.43 -14.19
N PRO A 8 -2.19 -2.72 -14.46
CA PRO A 8 -3.28 -2.01 -13.80
C PRO A 8 -3.20 -2.29 -12.30
N SER A 9 -3.17 -1.22 -11.52
CA SER A 9 -2.93 -1.28 -10.08
C SER A 9 -4.15 -0.78 -9.33
N PHE A 10 -4.52 -1.50 -8.27
CA PHE A 10 -5.62 -1.07 -7.40
C PHE A 10 -5.08 -0.03 -6.43
N GLN A 11 -5.57 1.20 -6.52
CA GLN A 11 -5.15 2.29 -5.65
C GLN A 11 -6.11 2.44 -4.48
N VAL A 12 -5.54 2.50 -3.27
CA VAL A 12 -6.24 2.70 -2.02
C VAL A 12 -5.68 3.95 -1.36
N ILE A 13 -6.55 4.79 -0.82
CA ILE A 13 -6.15 5.97 -0.07
C ILE A 13 -6.01 5.58 1.40
N ALA A 14 -4.83 5.83 1.98
CA ALA A 14 -4.60 5.61 3.39
C ALA A 14 -5.41 6.61 4.24
N PRO A 15 -6.08 6.17 5.31
CA PRO A 15 -6.72 7.06 6.26
C PRO A 15 -5.69 8.01 6.90
N ALA A 16 -6.03 9.30 6.99
CA ALA A 16 -5.15 10.31 7.59
C ALA A 16 -5.02 10.15 9.12
N ASP A 17 -6.01 9.54 9.75
CA ASP A 17 -6.08 9.23 11.17
C ASP A 17 -5.16 8.09 11.63
N LEU A 18 -4.46 7.43 10.70
CA LEU A 18 -3.41 6.47 11.01
C LEU A 18 -2.16 7.13 11.63
N LEU A 19 -2.01 8.45 11.48
CA LEU A 19 -0.81 9.15 11.91
C LEU A 19 -0.62 9.06 13.44
N GLY A 20 0.45 8.40 13.86
CA GLY A 20 0.78 8.21 15.27
C GLY A 20 0.22 6.93 15.89
N ASP A 21 -0.48 6.09 15.11
CA ASP A 21 -0.99 4.79 15.54
C ASP A 21 -0.41 3.66 14.67
N ASP A 22 0.73 3.12 15.12
CA ASP A 22 1.42 2.02 14.43
C ASP A 22 0.55 0.75 14.33
N ALA A 23 -0.32 0.52 15.32
CA ALA A 23 -1.19 -0.66 15.33
C ALA A 23 -2.30 -0.51 14.28
N ALA A 24 -2.89 0.68 14.15
CA ALA A 24 -3.85 0.99 13.10
C ALA A 24 -3.22 0.90 11.70
N ALA A 25 -1.97 1.36 11.54
CA ALA A 25 -1.26 1.25 10.27
C ALA A 25 -0.99 -0.21 9.86
N LEU A 26 -0.62 -1.06 10.82
CA LEU A 26 -0.46 -2.50 10.60
C LEU A 26 -1.79 -3.17 10.24
N ASP A 27 -2.87 -2.88 10.97
CA ASP A 27 -4.19 -3.47 10.73
C ASP A 27 -4.75 -3.07 9.35
N PHE A 28 -4.56 -1.80 8.98
CA PHE A 28 -4.90 -1.30 7.64
C PHE A 28 -4.15 -2.08 6.55
N LEU A 29 -2.82 -2.18 6.63
CA LEU A 29 -2.03 -2.92 5.63
C LEU A 29 -2.40 -4.40 5.58
N ALA A 30 -2.61 -5.04 6.74
CA ALA A 30 -3.02 -6.44 6.80
C ALA A 30 -4.35 -6.66 6.07
N SER A 31 -5.32 -5.76 6.28
CA SER A 31 -6.63 -5.79 5.62
C SER A 31 -6.49 -5.61 4.11
N GLU A 32 -5.73 -4.61 3.65
CA GLU A 32 -5.55 -4.36 2.22
C GLU A 32 -4.80 -5.48 1.51
N PHE A 33 -3.78 -6.07 2.14
CA PHE A 33 -3.06 -7.23 1.59
C PHE A 33 -3.96 -8.47 1.52
N PHE A 34 -4.79 -8.69 2.53
CA PHE A 34 -5.76 -9.77 2.54
C PHE A 34 -6.80 -9.61 1.42
N LEU A 35 -7.34 -8.40 1.25
CA LEU A 35 -8.28 -8.08 0.17
C LEU A 35 -7.62 -8.25 -1.20
N ALA A 36 -6.42 -7.70 -1.39
CA ALA A 36 -5.68 -7.82 -2.64
C ALA A 36 -5.51 -9.28 -3.05
N LYS A 37 -5.10 -10.16 -2.12
CA LYS A 37 -4.99 -11.60 -2.39
C LYS A 37 -6.33 -12.27 -2.67
N THR A 38 -7.36 -11.94 -1.88
CA THR A 38 -8.69 -12.53 -2.02
C THR A 38 -9.28 -12.26 -3.40
N TYR A 39 -9.01 -11.09 -3.96
CA TYR A 39 -9.47 -10.69 -5.29
C TYR A 39 -8.48 -10.97 -6.42
N GLY A 40 -7.30 -11.56 -6.13
CA GLY A 40 -6.28 -11.83 -7.14
C GLY A 40 -5.63 -10.57 -7.72
N ASN A 41 -5.55 -9.49 -6.93
CA ASN A 41 -4.88 -8.24 -7.29
C ASN A 41 -3.40 -8.33 -6.91
N ASP A 42 -2.56 -8.65 -7.89
CA ASP A 42 -1.11 -8.73 -7.70
C ASP A 42 -0.43 -7.35 -7.61
N SER A 43 -1.18 -6.27 -7.84
CA SER A 43 -0.68 -4.89 -7.78
C SER A 43 -1.60 -4.00 -6.95
N LEU A 44 -1.04 -3.55 -5.82
CA LEU A 44 -1.70 -2.67 -4.85
C LEU A 44 -0.86 -1.40 -4.69
N GLU A 45 -1.50 -0.25 -4.81
CA GLU A 45 -0.92 1.03 -4.45
C GLU A 45 -1.63 1.59 -3.24
N ILE A 46 -0.87 2.06 -2.27
CA ILE A 46 -1.42 2.83 -1.17
C ILE A 46 -0.93 4.26 -1.30
N ALA A 47 -1.87 5.16 -1.54
CA ALA A 47 -1.66 6.58 -1.62
C ALA A 47 -1.83 7.22 -0.25
N ALA A 48 -0.83 7.94 0.24
CA ALA A 48 -0.86 8.58 1.56
C ALA A 48 -0.18 9.95 1.55
N PRO A 49 -0.49 10.83 2.52
CA PRO A 49 0.31 12.03 2.77
C PRO A 49 1.78 11.67 3.05
N ALA A 50 2.71 12.54 2.65
CA ALA A 50 4.16 12.32 2.83
C ALA A 50 4.56 11.98 4.27
N GLU A 51 3.85 12.56 5.23
CA GLU A 51 4.05 12.38 6.68
C GLU A 51 3.76 10.95 7.15
N LEU A 52 2.83 10.27 6.46
CA LEU A 52 2.35 8.94 6.81
C LEU A 52 3.15 7.82 6.10
N LEU A 53 3.83 8.14 4.99
CA LEU A 53 4.60 7.16 4.21
C LEU A 53 5.68 6.41 5.03
N PRO A 54 6.49 7.05 5.90
CA PRO A 54 7.49 6.33 6.68
C PRO A 54 6.88 5.31 7.65
N MET A 55 5.73 5.64 8.24
CA MET A 55 4.99 4.75 9.13
C MET A 55 4.45 3.55 8.34
N LEU A 56 3.78 3.80 7.21
CA LEU A 56 3.29 2.74 6.33
C LEU A 56 4.42 1.87 5.80
N ALA A 57 5.59 2.43 5.48
CA ALA A 57 6.76 1.67 5.06
C ALA A 57 7.28 0.76 6.18
N THR A 58 7.32 1.28 7.42
CA THR A 58 7.72 0.51 8.60
C THR A 58 6.74 -0.63 8.88
N ALA A 59 5.44 -0.35 8.84
CA ALA A 59 4.38 -1.33 9.01
C ALA A 59 4.41 -2.39 7.89
N ALA A 60 4.61 -1.99 6.63
CA ALA A 60 4.77 -2.91 5.51
C ALA A 60 5.98 -3.85 5.69
N GLY A 61 7.06 -3.35 6.30
CA GLY A 61 8.25 -4.14 6.63
C GLY A 61 8.02 -5.25 7.67
N ALA A 62 6.90 -5.23 8.40
CA ALA A 62 6.52 -6.30 9.31
C ALA A 62 5.94 -7.54 8.60
N PHE A 63 5.53 -7.41 7.34
CA PHE A 63 4.94 -8.49 6.56
C PHE A 63 5.98 -9.24 5.74
N GLY A 64 5.80 -10.55 5.59
CA GLY A 64 6.62 -11.37 4.70
C GLY A 64 6.32 -11.11 3.21
N ALA A 65 7.28 -11.41 2.33
CA ALA A 65 7.06 -11.30 0.88
C ALA A 65 5.91 -12.18 0.36
N ALA A 66 5.62 -13.30 1.04
CA ALA A 66 4.48 -14.14 0.72
C ALA A 66 3.14 -13.53 1.15
N GLU A 67 3.15 -12.52 2.03
CA GLU A 67 1.97 -11.81 2.55
C GLU A 67 1.60 -10.60 1.70
N MET A 68 2.59 -9.99 1.05
CA MET A 68 2.44 -8.78 0.25
C MET A 68 2.06 -9.09 -1.21
N PRO A 69 1.27 -8.21 -1.86
CA PRO A 69 1.11 -8.24 -3.31
C PRO A 69 2.46 -8.07 -4.03
N GLU A 70 2.66 -8.77 -5.15
CA GLU A 70 3.93 -8.77 -5.88
C GLU A 70 4.39 -7.37 -6.31
N ASN A 71 3.44 -6.51 -6.64
CA ASN A 71 3.70 -5.15 -7.14
C ASN A 71 3.16 -4.10 -6.16
N PHE A 72 3.30 -4.35 -4.86
CA PHE A 72 2.96 -3.37 -3.83
C PHE A 72 3.81 -2.10 -3.94
N ARG A 73 3.17 -0.93 -3.83
CA ARG A 73 3.86 0.35 -3.76
C ARG A 73 3.15 1.35 -2.85
N LEU A 74 3.96 2.15 -2.17
CA LEU A 74 3.51 3.35 -1.47
C LEU A 74 3.71 4.55 -2.39
N VAL A 75 2.68 5.39 -2.54
CA VAL A 75 2.73 6.59 -3.35
C VAL A 75 2.30 7.80 -2.52
N GLU A 76 2.98 8.91 -2.72
CA GLU A 76 2.56 10.17 -2.11
C GLU A 76 1.28 10.66 -2.79
N MET A 77 0.27 11.03 -2.00
CA MET A 77 -0.88 11.75 -2.52
C MET A 77 -0.43 13.15 -2.92
N THR A 78 -0.26 13.38 -4.21
CA THR A 78 -0.25 14.75 -4.73
C THR A 78 -1.67 15.26 -4.61
N ALA A 79 -1.89 16.25 -3.74
CA ALA A 79 -3.12 17.01 -3.76
C ALA A 79 -3.29 17.59 -5.17
N GLU A 80 -4.23 17.08 -5.96
CA GLU A 80 -4.77 17.87 -7.05
C GLU A 80 -5.56 19.01 -6.39
N GLU A 81 -5.12 20.24 -6.64
CA GLU A 81 -5.67 21.51 -6.14
C GLU A 81 -7.18 21.68 -6.40
#